data_AF-A0A432KAI6-F1
#
_entry.id   AF-A0A432KAI6-F1
#
_cell.length_a   1.000
_cell.length_b   1.000
_cell.length_c   1.000
_cell.angle_alpha   90.00
_cell.angle_beta   90.00
_cell.angle_gamma   90.00
#
_symmetry.space_group_name_H-M   'P 1'
#
loop_
_entity.id
_entity.type
_entity.pdbx_description
1 polymer ?
#
loop_
_entity_poly.entity_id
_entity_poly.type
_entity_poly.pdbx_seq_one_letter_code
_entity_poly.pdbx_strand_id
1 'polypeptide(L)'
;MNRHLSILAAFLLFSCQTEHTRLFDDVIQMAEFDRDYKPTLIQLGIENGLLEPLMQYGVYRIDSIAFEQLENSIESNERFKEGRYYLNIELDDFLLHNKLVILNMSHSLIAENNYDNTYYFYLLSDRKTFVICKVNH
;
A
#
# COMPACT_ATOMS: atom_id res chain seq x y z
N MET A 1 30.38 15.60 30.58
CA MET A 1 29.44 16.30 29.67
C MET A 1 29.58 15.67 28.29
N ASN A 2 28.88 14.56 28.01
CA ASN A 2 28.82 13.92 26.68
C ASN A 2 27.87 12.69 26.65
N ARG A 3 26.72 12.76 27.35
CA ARG A 3 25.72 11.66 27.37
C ARG A 3 24.42 12.03 26.64
N HIS A 4 24.28 13.26 26.17
CA HIS A 4 23.06 13.76 25.52
C HIS A 4 23.12 13.73 23.98
N LEU A 5 24.31 13.59 23.38
CA LEU A 5 24.47 13.54 21.93
C LEU A 5 24.02 12.19 21.32
N SER A 6 24.01 11.10 22.09
CA SER A 6 23.62 9.77 21.61
C SER A 6 22.11 9.58 21.48
N ILE A 7 21.30 10.41 22.16
CA ILE A 7 19.83 10.27 22.17
C ILE A 7 19.21 10.98 20.97
N LEU A 8 19.84 12.04 20.45
CA LEU A 8 19.31 12.80 19.31
C LEU A 8 19.37 12.00 17.99
N ALA A 9 20.39 11.14 17.82
CA ALA A 9 20.55 10.31 16.63
C ALA A 9 19.53 9.15 16.55
N ALA A 10 19.06 8.64 17.69
CA ALA A 10 18.07 7.55 17.71
C ALA A 10 16.67 8.03 17.27
N PHE A 11 16.33 9.31 17.50
CA PHE A 11 15.03 9.86 17.09
C PHE A 11 14.93 10.15 15.59
N LEU A 12 16.04 10.36 14.89
CA LEU A 12 16.05 10.63 13.45
C LEU A 12 15.83 9.38 12.58
N LEU A 13 16.00 8.19 13.14
CA LEU A 13 15.82 6.93 12.40
C LEU A 13 14.35 6.47 12.36
N PHE A 14 13.52 6.85 13.33
CA PHE A 14 12.12 6.42 13.39
C PHE A 14 11.19 7.25 12.48
N SER A 15 11.52 8.51 12.17
CA SER A 15 10.68 9.36 11.31
C SER A 15 10.90 9.14 9.82
N CYS A 16 11.95 8.43 9.42
CA CYS A 16 12.26 8.20 8.00
C CYS A 16 11.47 7.01 7.42
N GLN A 17 11.01 6.08 8.26
CA GLN A 17 10.33 4.87 7.80
C GLN A 17 8.82 5.08 7.60
N THR A 18 8.23 6.02 8.35
CA THR A 18 6.77 6.23 8.45
C THR A 18 6.16 6.83 7.18
N GLU A 19 6.91 7.62 6.40
CA GLU A 19 6.37 8.18 5.15
C GLU A 19 6.28 7.16 4.02
N HIS A 20 7.16 6.14 4.00
CA HIS A 20 7.23 5.17 2.91
C HIS A 20 6.10 4.13 2.96
N THR A 21 5.56 3.84 4.14
CA THR A 21 4.50 2.85 4.34
C THR A 21 3.12 3.46 4.55
N ARG A 22 2.96 4.79 4.53
CA ARG A 22 1.70 5.45 4.88
C ARG A 22 0.47 4.88 4.18
N LEU A 23 0.52 4.63 2.87
CA LEU A 23 -0.59 4.02 2.14
C LEU A 23 -0.93 2.61 2.65
N PHE A 24 0.10 1.83 2.99
CA PHE A 24 -0.08 0.52 3.58
C PHE A 24 -0.67 0.62 4.99
N ASP A 25 -0.13 1.51 5.82
CA ASP A 25 -0.57 1.71 7.20
C ASP A 25 -2.04 2.14 7.25
N ASP A 26 -2.47 3.05 6.36
CA ASP A 26 -3.86 3.45 6.20
C ASP A 26 -4.77 2.23 5.92
N VAL A 27 -4.37 1.35 4.99
CA VAL A 27 -5.14 0.15 4.66
C VAL A 27 -5.16 -0.87 5.80
N ILE A 28 -4.03 -1.12 6.45
CA ILE A 28 -3.97 -2.02 7.62
C ILE A 28 -4.90 -1.53 8.72
N GLN A 29 -4.93 -0.22 8.97
CA GLN A 29 -5.82 0.39 9.94
C GLN A 29 -7.29 0.23 9.53
N MET A 30 -7.66 0.56 8.29
CA MET A 30 -9.04 0.40 7.79
C MET A 30 -9.50 -1.05 7.80
N ALA A 31 -8.59 -1.98 7.50
CA ALA A 31 -8.86 -3.41 7.48
C ALA A 31 -8.87 -4.04 8.88
N GLU A 32 -8.43 -3.32 9.92
CA GLU A 32 -8.30 -3.82 11.29
C GLU A 32 -7.44 -5.10 11.36
N PHE A 33 -6.35 -5.14 10.58
CA PHE A 33 -5.44 -6.29 10.60
C PHE A 33 -4.54 -6.26 11.84
N ASP A 34 -4.64 -7.29 12.68
CA ASP A 34 -3.84 -7.44 13.90
C ASP A 34 -2.37 -7.86 13.67
N ARG A 35 -1.93 -8.02 12.42
CA ARG A 35 -0.59 -8.53 12.07
C ARG A 35 0.41 -7.43 11.73
N ASP A 36 1.62 -7.57 12.26
CA ASP A 36 2.78 -6.72 11.95
C ASP A 36 3.45 -7.16 10.63
N TYR A 37 2.89 -6.72 9.50
CA TYR A 37 3.49 -6.89 8.18
C TYR A 37 4.62 -5.88 7.96
N LYS A 38 5.71 -6.29 7.30
CA LYS A 38 6.90 -5.46 7.06
C LYS A 38 7.21 -5.30 5.57
N PRO A 39 6.32 -4.66 4.79
CA PRO A 39 6.60 -4.40 3.39
C PRO A 39 7.71 -3.36 3.22
N THR A 40 8.40 -3.44 2.10
CA THR A 40 9.35 -2.44 1.62
C THR A 40 8.78 -1.73 0.41
N LEU A 41 8.67 -0.41 0.45
CA LEU A 41 8.30 0.40 -0.70
C LEU A 41 9.37 0.29 -1.79
N ILE A 42 8.97 -0.06 -3.01
CA ILE A 42 9.87 -0.15 -4.17
C ILE A 42 9.63 0.95 -5.20
N GLN A 43 8.41 1.48 -5.29
CA GLN A 43 8.06 2.58 -6.18
C GLN A 43 6.89 3.36 -5.58
N LEU A 44 6.93 4.68 -5.72
CA LEU A 44 5.84 5.58 -5.36
C LEU A 44 5.56 6.47 -6.56
N GLY A 45 4.29 6.70 -6.87
CA GLY A 45 3.89 7.68 -7.86
C GLY A 45 2.69 8.49 -7.39
N ILE A 46 2.59 9.71 -7.93
CA ILE A 46 1.58 10.70 -7.57
C ILE A 46 1.03 11.28 -8.87
N GLU A 47 -0.28 11.21 -9.03
CA GLU A 47 -1.00 11.92 -10.08
C GLU A 47 -1.48 13.27 -9.53
N ASN A 48 -0.91 14.35 -10.05
CA ASN A 48 -1.19 15.69 -9.55
C ASN A 48 -2.60 16.15 -9.95
N GLY A 49 -3.37 16.64 -8.97
CA GLY A 49 -4.58 17.43 -9.20
C GLY A 49 -4.34 18.93 -9.04
N LEU A 50 -5.42 19.70 -9.05
CA LEU A 50 -5.35 21.17 -8.98
C LEU A 50 -4.95 21.68 -7.58
N LEU A 51 -5.49 21.06 -6.52
CA LEU A 51 -5.29 21.46 -5.13
C LEU A 51 -4.66 20.33 -4.30
N GLU A 52 -5.09 19.10 -4.54
CA GLU A 52 -4.58 17.88 -3.92
C GLU A 52 -4.28 16.85 -5.01
N PRO A 53 -3.46 15.82 -4.74
CA PRO A 53 -3.29 14.70 -5.67
C PRO A 53 -4.63 14.07 -6.03
N LEU A 54 -4.83 13.73 -7.30
CA LEU A 54 -5.98 12.92 -7.72
C LEU A 54 -5.79 11.47 -7.26
N MET A 55 -4.55 11.00 -7.33
CA MET A 55 -4.20 9.64 -6.95
C MET A 55 -2.75 9.58 -6.45
N GLN A 56 -2.52 8.69 -5.50
CA GLN A 56 -1.18 8.27 -5.08
C GLN A 56 -1.13 6.75 -5.07
N TYR A 57 -0.05 6.16 -5.60
CA TYR A 57 0.16 4.72 -5.50
C TYR A 57 1.52 4.38 -4.91
N GLY A 58 1.57 3.27 -4.21
CA GLY A 58 2.78 2.64 -3.73
C GLY A 58 2.84 1.20 -4.21
N VAL A 59 3.98 0.81 -4.78
CA VAL A 59 4.32 -0.58 -5.07
C VAL A 59 5.23 -1.06 -3.96
N TYR A 60 4.88 -2.20 -3.37
CA TYR A 60 5.53 -2.76 -2.20
C TYR A 60 6.02 -4.17 -2.47
N ARG A 61 7.13 -4.54 -1.84
CA ARG A 61 7.62 -5.92 -1.78
C ARG A 61 7.55 -6.43 -0.35
N ILE A 62 7.17 -7.69 -0.19
CA ILE A 62 7.09 -8.39 1.08
C ILE A 62 7.59 -9.84 0.91
N ASP A 63 7.96 -10.47 2.01
CA ASP A 63 8.31 -11.90 2.01
C ASP A 63 7.12 -12.76 1.55
N SER A 64 7.38 -13.85 0.82
CA SER A 64 6.33 -14.69 0.25
C SER A 64 5.43 -15.37 1.30
N ILE A 65 5.95 -15.71 2.48
CA ILE A 65 5.12 -16.26 3.57
C ILE A 65 4.17 -15.17 4.08
N ALA A 66 4.68 -13.95 4.27
CA ALA A 66 3.87 -12.82 4.69
C ALA A 66 2.87 -12.38 3.60
N PHE A 67 3.23 -12.54 2.31
CA PHE A 67 2.31 -12.33 1.19
C PHE A 67 1.12 -13.28 1.25
N GLU A 68 1.35 -14.58 1.45
CA GLU A 68 0.26 -15.56 1.56
C GLU A 68 -0.65 -15.25 2.76
N GLN A 69 -0.07 -14.83 3.89
CA GLN A 69 -0.85 -14.40 5.05
C GLN A 69 -1.72 -13.18 4.74
N LEU A 70 -1.14 -12.19 4.04
CA LEU A 70 -1.84 -10.98 3.62
C LEU A 70 -2.95 -11.28 2.61
N GLU A 71 -2.71 -12.17 1.64
CA GLU A 71 -3.72 -12.66 0.70
C GLU A 71 -4.90 -13.28 1.43
N ASN A 72 -4.65 -14.21 2.35
CA ASN A 72 -5.70 -14.82 3.17
C ASN A 72 -6.44 -13.79 4.05
N SER A 73 -5.72 -12.82 4.63
CA SER A 73 -6.32 -11.75 5.42
C SER A 73 -7.25 -10.86 4.57
N ILE A 74 -6.89 -10.57 3.33
CA ILE A 74 -7.72 -9.78 2.41
C ILE A 74 -8.95 -10.58 1.96
N GLU A 75 -8.77 -11.84 1.56
CA GLU A 75 -9.86 -12.69 1.07
C GLU A 75 -10.91 -13.01 2.14
N SER A 76 -10.51 -13.06 3.41
CA SER A 76 -11.42 -13.34 4.53
C SER A 76 -12.01 -12.07 5.17
N ASN A 77 -11.59 -10.88 4.77
CA ASN A 77 -12.04 -9.63 5.36
C ASN A 77 -13.21 -9.03 4.58
N GLU A 78 -14.37 -8.96 5.23
CA GLU A 78 -15.60 -8.44 4.63
C GLU A 78 -15.56 -6.95 4.25
N ARG A 79 -14.58 -6.18 4.76
CA ARG A 79 -14.37 -4.78 4.39
C ARG A 79 -13.80 -4.63 2.99
N PHE A 80 -13.09 -5.65 2.50
CA PHE A 80 -12.65 -5.69 1.11
C PHE A 80 -13.82 -6.08 0.20
N LYS A 81 -14.06 -5.25 -0.81
CA LYS A 81 -15.11 -5.44 -1.82
C LYS A 81 -14.49 -5.69 -3.19
N GLU A 82 -15.34 -6.10 -4.11
CA GLU A 82 -14.98 -6.17 -5.52
C GLU A 82 -14.58 -4.77 -6.01
N GLY A 83 -13.36 -4.68 -6.53
CA GLY A 83 -12.82 -3.45 -7.05
C GLY A 83 -12.81 -3.42 -8.56
N ARG A 84 -12.30 -2.31 -9.08
CA ARG A 84 -11.95 -2.14 -10.48
C ARG A 84 -10.48 -1.80 -10.58
N TYR A 85 -9.93 -2.00 -11.75
CA TYR A 85 -8.59 -1.53 -12.02
C TYR A 85 -8.61 0.00 -12.14
N TYR A 86 -7.76 0.68 -11.38
CA TYR A 86 -7.52 2.10 -11.53
C TYR A 86 -6.49 2.32 -12.63
N LEU A 87 -6.91 3.00 -13.70
CA LEU A 87 -6.04 3.26 -14.85
C LEU A 87 -4.95 4.26 -14.46
N ASN A 88 -3.69 3.83 -14.49
CA ASN A 88 -2.53 4.70 -14.33
C ASN A 88 -1.38 4.22 -15.21
N ILE A 89 -0.87 5.11 -16.06
CA ILE A 89 0.12 4.75 -17.09
C ILE A 89 1.43 4.23 -16.49
N GLU A 90 1.91 4.84 -15.40
CA GLU A 90 3.17 4.40 -14.77
C GLU A 90 3.02 3.02 -14.11
N LEU A 91 1.87 2.77 -13.49
CA LEU A 91 1.55 1.47 -12.93
C LEU A 91 1.36 0.41 -14.03
N ASP A 92 0.68 0.75 -15.12
CA ASP A 92 0.52 -0.10 -16.30
C ASP A 92 1.88 -0.53 -16.85
N ASP A 93 2.78 0.44 -17.03
CA ASP A 93 4.15 0.18 -17.47
C ASP A 93 4.87 -0.74 -16.49
N PHE A 94 4.77 -0.50 -15.18
CA PHE A 94 5.38 -1.37 -14.18
C PHE A 94 4.89 -2.82 -14.30
N LEU A 95 3.57 -3.03 -14.40
CA LEU A 95 2.98 -4.35 -14.51
C LEU A 95 3.40 -5.06 -15.81
N LEU A 96 3.35 -4.36 -16.94
CA LEU A 96 3.71 -4.90 -18.25
C LEU A 96 5.18 -5.28 -18.34
N HIS A 97 6.09 -4.39 -17.92
CA HIS A 97 7.53 -4.64 -17.97
C HIS A 97 7.93 -5.84 -17.11
N ASN A 98 7.26 -6.04 -15.97
CA ASN A 98 7.53 -7.15 -15.06
C ASN A 98 6.64 -8.39 -15.32
N LYS A 99 5.73 -8.35 -16.31
CA LYS A 99 4.77 -9.43 -16.63
C LYS A 99 3.92 -9.86 -15.44
N LEU A 100 3.45 -8.88 -14.66
CA LEU A 100 2.67 -9.08 -13.46
C LEU A 100 1.18 -8.97 -13.75
N VAL A 101 0.39 -9.80 -13.07
CA VAL A 101 -1.08 -9.81 -13.15
C VAL A 101 -1.66 -9.64 -11.74
N ILE A 102 -2.79 -8.96 -11.64
CA ILE A 102 -3.52 -8.76 -10.37
C ILE A 102 -4.34 -10.02 -10.05
N LEU A 103 -4.22 -10.50 -8.81
CA LEU A 103 -4.81 -11.76 -8.35
C LEU A 103 -6.17 -11.60 -7.65
N ASN A 104 -6.41 -10.47 -7.00
CA ASN A 104 -7.48 -10.32 -6.00
C ASN A 104 -8.57 -9.31 -6.40
N MET A 105 -8.91 -9.17 -7.68
CA MET A 105 -9.90 -8.19 -8.14
C MET A 105 -11.26 -8.27 -7.42
N SER A 106 -11.67 -9.46 -6.99
CA SER A 106 -12.90 -9.67 -6.22
C SER A 106 -12.84 -9.12 -4.79
N HIS A 107 -11.65 -8.84 -4.26
CA HIS A 107 -11.37 -8.32 -2.91
C HIS A 107 -10.23 -7.30 -2.98
N SER A 108 -10.36 -6.29 -3.84
CA SER A 108 -9.30 -5.30 -4.08
C SER A 108 -9.68 -3.88 -3.69
N LEU A 109 -10.88 -3.64 -3.16
CA LEU A 109 -11.38 -2.30 -2.83
C LEU A 109 -11.64 -2.17 -1.33
N ILE A 110 -11.12 -1.13 -0.70
CA ILE A 110 -11.45 -0.76 0.69
C ILE A 110 -11.60 0.76 0.80
N ALA A 111 -12.58 1.20 1.58
CA ALA A 111 -12.82 2.61 1.88
C ALA A 111 -13.46 2.71 3.28
N GLU A 112 -13.19 3.80 3.99
CA GLU A 112 -13.75 4.05 5.32
C GLU A 112 -15.25 4.43 5.22
N ASN A 113 -15.62 5.22 4.21
CA ASN A 113 -17.00 5.48 3.80
C ASN A 113 -17.07 5.93 2.33
N ASN A 114 -18.29 6.13 1.81
CA ASN A 114 -18.53 6.48 0.39
C ASN A 114 -18.08 7.90 -0.03
N TYR A 115 -17.67 8.73 0.92
CA TYR A 115 -17.27 10.13 0.69
C TYR A 115 -15.77 10.37 0.94
N ASP A 116 -15.07 9.37 1.48
CA ASP A 116 -13.63 9.41 1.75
C ASP A 116 -12.81 8.80 0.61
N ASN A 117 -11.49 8.90 0.77
CA ASN A 117 -10.53 8.33 -0.16
C ASN A 117 -10.77 6.84 -0.35
N THR A 118 -10.72 6.41 -1.61
CA THR A 118 -10.88 5.02 -1.99
C THR A 118 -9.52 4.37 -2.17
N TYR A 119 -9.30 3.22 -1.53
CA TYR A 119 -8.06 2.47 -1.64
C TYR A 119 -8.27 1.20 -2.45
N TYR A 120 -7.43 1.02 -3.46
CA TYR A 120 -7.33 -0.22 -4.20
C TYR A 120 -6.08 -0.98 -3.77
N PHE A 121 -6.24 -2.25 -3.39
CA PHE A 121 -5.16 -3.13 -2.95
C PHE A 121 -5.01 -4.27 -3.95
N TYR A 122 -3.92 -4.29 -4.71
CA TYR A 122 -3.67 -5.28 -5.76
C TYR A 122 -2.53 -6.22 -5.36
N LEU A 123 -2.85 -7.49 -5.17
CA LEU A 123 -1.90 -8.58 -5.00
C LEU A 123 -1.39 -9.03 -6.36
N LEU A 124 -0.07 -9.13 -6.56
CA LEU A 124 0.51 -9.45 -7.86
C LEU A 124 0.95 -10.91 -7.98
N SER A 125 0.97 -11.39 -9.22
CA SER A 125 1.22 -12.79 -9.59
C SER A 125 2.60 -13.34 -9.21
N ASP A 126 3.56 -12.48 -8.84
CA ASP A 126 4.87 -12.93 -8.34
C ASP A 126 4.87 -13.35 -6.87
N ARG A 127 3.72 -13.21 -6.17
CA ARG A 127 3.49 -13.62 -4.77
C ARG A 127 4.52 -13.06 -3.79
N LYS A 128 4.97 -11.83 -4.07
CA LYS A 128 5.89 -11.05 -3.23
C LYS A 128 5.74 -9.56 -3.43
N THR A 129 4.98 -9.11 -4.44
CA THR A 129 4.74 -7.70 -4.71
C THR A 129 3.25 -7.39 -4.68
N PHE A 130 2.89 -6.24 -4.12
CA PHE A 130 1.53 -5.72 -4.12
C PHE A 130 1.54 -4.21 -4.35
N VAL A 131 0.38 -3.68 -4.71
CA VAL A 131 0.19 -2.26 -5.02
C VAL A 131 -0.96 -1.72 -4.19
N ILE A 132 -0.81 -0.50 -3.70
CA ILE A 132 -1.91 0.26 -3.09
C ILE A 132 -2.08 1.55 -3.85
N CYS A 133 -3.29 1.81 -4.35
CA CYS A 133 -3.67 3.06 -4.97
C CYS A 133 -4.69 3.77 -4.09
N LYS A 134 -4.37 4.97 -3.61
CA LYS A 134 -5.30 5.89 -2.95
C LYS A 134 -5.83 6.87 -3.98
N VAL A 135 -7.14 6.89 -4.16
CA VAL A 135 -7.84 7.78 -5.08
C VAL A 135 -8.65 8.76 -4.26
N ASN A 136 -8.41 10.05 -4.48
CA ASN A 136 -9.13 11.14 -3.84
C ASN A 136 -10.29 11.59 -4.74
N HIS A 137 -11.43 11.95 -4.14
CA HIS A 137 -12.66 12.38 -4.83
C HIS A 137 -12.91 13.88 -4.69
#